data_AF-A0A529LXU1-F1
#
_entry.id   AF-A0A529LXU1-F1
#
_cell.length_a   1.000
_cell.length_b   1.000
_cell.length_c   1.000
_cell.angle_alpha   90.00
_cell.angle_beta   90.00
_cell.angle_gamma   90.00
#
_symmetry.space_group_name_H-M   'P 1'
#
loop_
_entity.id
_entity.type
_entity.pdbx_description
1 polymer ?
#
loop_
_entity_poly.entity_id
_entity_poly.type
_entity_poly.pdbx_seq_one_letter_code
_entity_poly.pdbx_strand_id
1 'polypeptide(L)'
;YGTKFGATVAKPLMTISYSYNGYGDPKGYGTTTVSTINGSTSTVVQKQVCTTGTLKSLQKSLPAGSVIQTDQYGTRYSCADTFYPANGAGAVIDVSQMDQLYLEMDVPSGNPKVLKSNDPATSNRLYIGTSATNTPEVATGKTVNIFTAVPCGQPGY
;
A
#
# COMPACT_ATOMS: atom_id res chain seq x y z
N TYR A 1 1.28 10.86 -4.40
CA TYR A 1 1.55 12.31 -4.40
C TYR A 1 0.83 12.97 -5.55
N GLY A 2 0.56 14.27 -5.46
CA GLY A 2 -0.01 15.05 -6.56
C GLY A 2 0.43 16.51 -6.58
N THR A 3 0.43 17.09 -7.78
CA THR A 3 0.71 18.51 -8.04
C THR A 3 -0.53 19.16 -8.61
N LYS A 4 -1.03 20.23 -7.98
CA LYS A 4 -2.20 20.97 -8.47
C LYS A 4 -1.85 21.80 -9.70
N PHE A 5 -2.85 22.14 -10.52
CA PHE A 5 -2.68 23.13 -11.59
C PHE A 5 -2.08 24.44 -11.06
N GLY A 6 -1.05 24.94 -11.75
CA GLY A 6 -0.33 26.16 -11.37
C GLY A 6 0.63 26.01 -10.18
N ALA A 7 0.69 24.84 -9.52
CA ALA A 7 1.68 24.56 -8.48
C ALA A 7 2.93 23.91 -9.08
N THR A 8 4.08 24.10 -8.42
CA THR A 8 5.36 23.49 -8.81
C THR A 8 5.83 22.41 -7.84
N VAL A 9 5.17 22.27 -6.69
CA VAL A 9 5.56 21.36 -5.62
C VAL A 9 4.49 20.29 -5.42
N ALA A 10 4.90 19.02 -5.57
CA ALA A 10 4.05 17.89 -5.28
C ALA A 10 3.80 17.75 -3.77
N LYS A 11 2.59 17.37 -3.39
CA LYS A 11 2.20 17.09 -1.99
C LYS A 11 1.67 15.67 -1.84
N PRO A 12 1.86 15.03 -0.67
CA PRO A 12 1.25 13.74 -0.40
C PRO A 12 -0.27 13.94 -0.26
N LEU A 13 -1.04 13.05 -0.88
CA LEU A 13 -2.52 13.03 -0.80
C LEU A 13 -3.01 11.88 0.08
N MET A 14 -2.21 10.82 0.16
CA MET A 14 -2.45 9.60 0.92
C MET A 14 -1.10 8.98 1.28
N THR A 15 -1.03 8.32 2.43
CA THR A 15 0.11 7.52 2.85
C THR A 15 -0.35 6.13 3.24
N ILE A 16 0.52 5.16 2.96
CA ILE A 16 0.41 3.79 3.48
C ILE A 16 1.71 3.52 4.23
N SER A 17 1.62 3.21 5.51
CA SER A 17 2.78 2.81 6.31
C SER A 17 2.65 1.34 6.68
N TYR A 18 3.75 0.60 6.60
CA TYR A 18 3.84 -0.79 7.04
C TYR A 18 4.85 -0.91 8.18
N SER A 19 4.45 -1.54 9.28
CA SER A 19 5.31 -1.88 10.41
C SER A 19 5.40 -3.40 10.54
N TYR A 20 6.58 -3.95 10.28
CA TYR A 20 6.84 -5.38 10.43
C TYR A 20 6.75 -5.80 11.90
N ASN A 21 6.05 -6.89 12.19
CA ASN A 21 5.85 -7.38 13.56
C ASN A 21 7.02 -8.26 14.07
N GLY A 22 8.06 -8.46 13.27
CA GLY A 22 9.27 -9.18 13.67
C GLY A 22 9.16 -10.71 13.63
N TYR A 23 8.08 -11.27 13.08
CA TYR A 23 7.82 -12.70 13.14
C TYR A 23 7.12 -13.26 11.89
N GLY A 24 7.59 -14.42 11.44
CA GLY A 24 7.03 -15.16 10.31
C GLY A 24 8.00 -15.32 9.13
N ASP A 25 7.43 -15.57 7.96
CA ASP A 25 8.17 -15.84 6.72
C ASP A 25 8.96 -14.61 6.20
N PRO A 26 9.76 -14.76 5.13
CA PRO A 26 10.52 -13.67 4.52
C PRO A 26 9.68 -12.52 3.97
N LYS A 27 8.39 -12.74 3.63
CA LYS A 27 7.49 -11.71 3.09
C LYS A 27 6.98 -10.78 4.20
N GLY A 28 6.95 -11.26 5.44
CA GLY A 28 6.75 -10.48 6.65
C GLY A 28 5.28 -10.16 6.94
N TYR A 29 4.88 -10.35 8.20
CA TYR A 29 3.57 -9.97 8.72
C TYR A 29 3.68 -8.69 9.55
N GLY A 30 2.65 -7.85 9.53
CA GLY A 30 2.76 -6.54 10.15
C GLY A 30 1.46 -5.78 10.27
N THR A 31 1.61 -4.50 10.58
CA THR A 31 0.52 -3.54 10.61
C THR A 31 0.62 -2.59 9.44
N THR A 32 -0.40 -2.58 8.59
CA THR A 32 -0.57 -1.59 7.53
C THR A 32 -1.52 -0.51 8.02
N THR A 33 -1.15 0.76 7.90
CA THR A 33 -2.01 1.91 8.20
C THR A 33 -2.12 2.79 6.97
N VAL A 34 -3.35 3.05 6.55
CA VAL A 34 -3.68 3.92 5.42
C VAL A 34 -4.26 5.21 5.95
N SER A 35 -3.69 6.34 5.52
CA SER A 35 -4.16 7.67 5.89
C SER A 35 -4.36 8.56 4.68
N THR A 36 -5.43 9.34 4.68
CA THR A 36 -5.60 10.45 3.73
C THR A 36 -4.99 11.72 4.30
N ILE A 37 -4.58 12.64 3.42
CA ILE A 37 -3.93 13.89 3.79
C ILE A 37 -4.71 15.05 3.19
N ASN A 38 -5.13 15.98 4.04
CA ASN A 38 -5.73 17.24 3.65
C ASN A 38 -4.97 18.41 4.30
N GLY A 39 -4.15 19.08 3.50
CA GLY A 39 -3.23 20.10 4.01
C GLY A 39 -2.20 19.48 4.95
N SER A 40 -2.16 19.95 6.20
CA SER A 40 -1.32 19.39 7.27
C SER A 40 -2.00 18.28 8.07
N THR A 41 -3.28 17.99 7.81
CA THR A 41 -4.05 17.00 8.57
C THR A 41 -3.92 15.63 7.94
N SER A 42 -3.51 14.64 8.74
CA SER A 42 -3.51 13.22 8.35
C SER A 42 -4.63 12.49 9.09
N THR A 43 -5.46 11.76 8.36
CA THR A 43 -6.59 11.00 8.90
C THR A 43 -6.45 9.53 8.55
N VAL A 44 -6.37 8.65 9.55
CA VAL A 44 -6.39 7.21 9.34
C VAL A 44 -7.77 6.81 8.84
N VAL A 45 -7.81 6.08 7.73
CA VAL A 45 -9.06 5.60 7.10
C VAL A 45 -9.16 4.08 7.03
N GLN A 46 -8.02 3.39 7.12
CA GLN A 46 -7.96 1.94 7.18
C GLN A 46 -6.72 1.48 7.93
N LYS A 47 -6.86 0.41 8.70
CA LYS A 47 -5.75 -0.27 9.36
C LYS A 47 -5.94 -1.78 9.21
N GLN A 48 -4.89 -2.47 8.77
CA GLN A 48 -4.81 -3.93 8.80
C GLN A 48 -3.77 -4.34 9.83
N VAL A 49 -4.13 -5.27 10.72
CA VAL A 49 -3.19 -5.84 11.69
C VAL A 49 -3.10 -7.35 11.47
N CYS A 50 -1.91 -7.81 11.09
CA CYS A 50 -1.59 -9.23 11.02
C CYS A 50 -0.81 -9.66 12.27
N THR A 51 -1.38 -10.58 13.02
CA THR A 51 -0.77 -11.19 14.21
C THR A 51 -0.29 -12.58 13.87
N THR A 52 0.95 -12.91 14.24
CA THR A 52 1.57 -14.22 14.03
C THR A 52 1.85 -14.90 15.38
N GLY A 53 1.95 -16.23 15.37
CA GLY A 53 2.30 -16.98 16.57
C GLY A 53 1.90 -18.46 16.50
N THR A 54 2.03 -19.16 17.62
CA THR A 54 1.52 -20.54 17.72
C THR A 54 -0.01 -20.55 17.72
N LEU A 55 -0.63 -21.66 17.28
CA LEU A 55 -2.10 -21.78 17.24
C LEU A 55 -2.74 -21.45 18.60
N LYS A 56 -2.20 -22.02 19.68
CA LYS A 56 -2.68 -21.79 21.05
C LYS A 56 -2.54 -20.33 21.49
N SER A 57 -1.45 -19.66 21.08
CA SER A 57 -1.25 -18.24 21.38
C SER A 57 -2.27 -17.37 20.67
N LEU A 58 -2.44 -17.61 19.36
CA LEU A 58 -3.39 -16.87 18.51
C LEU A 58 -4.85 -17.08 18.97
N GLN A 59 -5.24 -18.31 19.30
CA GLN A 59 -6.58 -18.59 19.83
C GLN A 59 -6.87 -17.88 21.16
N LYS A 60 -5.83 -17.52 21.93
CA LYS A 60 -5.97 -16.80 23.20
C LYS A 60 -5.96 -15.28 22.99
N SER A 61 -5.18 -14.77 22.04
CA SER A 61 -5.00 -13.33 21.84
C SER A 61 -6.01 -12.70 20.88
N LEU A 62 -6.63 -13.50 20.01
CA LEU A 62 -7.59 -13.03 19.02
C LEU A 62 -9.03 -13.15 19.51
N PRO A 63 -9.95 -12.31 19.01
CA PRO A 63 -11.37 -12.50 19.20
C PRO A 63 -11.84 -13.91 18.82
N ALA A 64 -12.86 -14.41 19.53
CA ALA A 64 -13.47 -15.68 19.18
C ALA A 64 -14.02 -15.64 17.75
N GLY A 65 -13.73 -16.69 16.95
CA GLY A 65 -14.14 -16.77 15.55
C GLY A 65 -13.16 -16.12 14.56
N SER A 66 -12.05 -15.52 15.01
CA SER A 66 -10.99 -15.07 14.10
C SER A 66 -10.45 -16.23 13.24
N VAL A 67 -10.34 -15.98 11.95
CA VAL A 67 -9.77 -16.93 11.00
C VAL A 67 -8.25 -16.97 11.20
N ILE A 68 -7.71 -18.16 11.49
CA ILE A 68 -6.27 -18.42 11.59
C ILE A 68 -5.84 -19.20 10.37
N GLN A 69 -4.90 -18.64 9.62
CA GLN A 69 -4.35 -19.24 8.39
C GLN A 69 -2.94 -19.76 8.65
N THR A 70 -2.47 -20.65 7.77
CA THR A 70 -1.08 -21.12 7.74
C THR A 70 -0.54 -20.90 6.34
N ASP A 71 0.59 -20.21 6.21
CA ASP A 71 1.23 -20.02 4.90
C ASP A 71 2.02 -21.26 4.45
N GLN A 72 2.57 -21.19 3.24
CA GLN A 72 3.40 -22.24 2.65
C GLN A 72 4.70 -22.52 3.43
N TYR A 73 5.12 -21.62 4.32
CA TYR A 73 6.31 -21.77 5.16
C TYR A 73 5.96 -22.28 6.57
N GLY A 74 4.69 -22.57 6.84
CA GLY A 74 4.21 -23.06 8.14
C GLY A 74 3.94 -21.97 9.18
N THR A 75 4.08 -20.69 8.82
CA THR A 75 3.76 -19.58 9.73
C THR A 75 2.26 -19.49 9.90
N ARG A 76 1.78 -19.50 11.14
CA ARG A 76 0.38 -19.23 11.46
C ARG A 76 0.16 -17.75 11.72
N TYR A 77 -0.92 -17.24 11.16
CA TYR A 77 -1.27 -15.83 11.25
C TYR A 77 -2.77 -15.59 11.20
N SER A 78 -3.20 -14.41 11.63
CA SER A 78 -4.53 -13.87 11.43
C SER A 78 -4.43 -12.38 11.14
N CYS A 79 -5.11 -11.93 10.10
CA CYS A 79 -5.17 -10.52 9.72
C CYS A 79 -6.58 -9.99 9.90
N ALA A 80 -6.70 -8.79 10.47
CA ALA A 80 -7.96 -8.11 10.66
C ALA A 80 -7.88 -6.68 10.09
N ASP A 81 -8.86 -6.34 9.26
CA ASP A 81 -9.04 -4.99 8.73
C ASP A 81 -9.98 -4.18 9.63
N THR A 82 -9.66 -2.90 9.81
CA THR A 82 -10.50 -1.92 10.50
C THR A 82 -10.59 -0.67 9.64
N PHE A 83 -11.81 -0.26 9.30
CA PHE A 83 -12.09 0.96 8.54
C PHE A 83 -12.50 2.08 9.48
N TYR A 84 -12.12 3.31 9.12
CA TYR A 84 -12.42 4.52 9.87
C TYR A 84 -13.06 5.56 8.92
N PRO A 85 -14.35 5.89 9.08
CA PRO A 85 -15.32 5.30 10.01
C PRO A 85 -15.62 3.82 9.70
N ALA A 86 -16.24 3.12 10.64
CA ALA A 86 -16.68 1.75 10.44
C ALA A 86 -17.62 1.66 9.22
N ASN A 87 -17.41 0.66 8.35
CA ASN A 87 -18.09 0.49 7.06
C ASN A 87 -17.78 1.56 6.00
N GLY A 88 -16.74 2.38 6.20
CA GLY A 88 -16.27 3.30 5.17
C GLY A 88 -15.69 2.58 3.95
N ALA A 89 -15.67 3.25 2.80
CA ALA A 89 -15.11 2.73 1.56
C ALA A 89 -13.56 2.70 1.53
N GLY A 90 -12.89 3.04 2.65
CA GLY A 90 -11.45 3.22 2.73
C GLY A 90 -11.00 4.60 2.26
N ALA A 91 -9.81 4.69 1.67
CA ALA A 91 -9.24 5.94 1.19
C ALA A 91 -9.88 6.38 -0.13
N VAL A 92 -10.58 7.52 -0.11
CA VAL A 92 -11.08 8.19 -1.31
C VAL A 92 -10.33 9.50 -1.49
N ILE A 93 -9.64 9.66 -2.62
CA ILE A 93 -8.87 10.85 -2.95
C ILE A 93 -9.48 11.50 -4.18
N ASP A 94 -9.95 12.75 -4.03
CA ASP A 94 -10.32 13.58 -5.17
C ASP A 94 -9.06 14.14 -5.81
N VAL A 95 -8.84 13.74 -7.07
CA VAL A 95 -7.70 14.16 -7.88
C VAL A 95 -8.11 15.06 -9.06
N SER A 96 -9.36 15.53 -9.10
CA SER A 96 -9.90 16.34 -10.20
C SER A 96 -9.13 17.64 -10.44
N GLN A 97 -8.44 18.16 -9.41
CA GLN A 97 -7.65 19.40 -9.47
C GLN A 97 -6.14 19.15 -9.59
N MET A 98 -5.72 17.90 -9.83
CA MET A 98 -4.31 17.53 -9.95
C MET A 98 -3.90 17.49 -11.41
N ASP A 99 -2.84 18.23 -11.74
CA ASP A 99 -2.17 18.21 -13.04
C ASP A 99 -1.30 16.95 -13.17
N GLN A 100 -0.69 16.53 -12.06
CA GLN A 100 0.22 15.39 -12.03
C GLN A 100 -0.03 14.52 -10.80
N LEU A 101 0.11 13.21 -10.96
CA LEU A 101 0.10 12.24 -9.88
C LEU A 101 1.22 11.21 -10.06
N TYR A 102 1.75 10.72 -8.94
CA TYR A 102 2.70 9.60 -8.94
C TYR A 102 2.66 8.85 -7.61
N LEU A 103 3.13 7.60 -7.65
CA LEU A 103 3.38 6.78 -6.46
C LEU A 103 4.83 6.96 -6.01
N GLU A 104 5.03 7.02 -4.70
CA GLU A 104 6.34 7.07 -4.08
C GLU A 104 6.37 6.03 -2.96
N MET A 105 7.42 5.24 -2.92
CA MET A 105 7.69 4.27 -1.86
C MET A 105 9.05 4.58 -1.24
N ASP A 106 9.07 4.69 0.08
CA ASP A 106 10.31 4.78 0.87
C ASP A 106 10.60 3.41 1.48
N VAL A 107 11.72 2.82 1.06
CA VAL A 107 12.26 1.55 1.55
C VAL A 107 13.60 1.87 2.23
N PRO A 108 13.63 2.05 3.57
CA PRO A 108 14.84 2.53 4.27
C PRO A 108 16.08 1.65 4.09
N SER A 109 15.88 0.34 3.92
CA SER A 109 16.94 -0.65 3.65
C SER A 109 17.26 -0.83 2.16
N GLY A 110 16.50 -0.19 1.28
CA GLY A 110 16.63 -0.29 -0.16
C GLY A 110 17.81 0.49 -0.72
N ASN A 111 18.23 0.13 -1.93
CA ASN A 111 19.17 0.90 -2.73
C ASN A 111 18.71 0.93 -4.20
N PRO A 112 18.08 2.03 -4.68
CA PRO A 112 17.82 3.28 -3.97
C PRO A 112 16.73 3.15 -2.89
N LYS A 113 16.72 4.08 -1.92
CA LYS A 113 15.74 4.10 -0.82
C LYS A 113 14.36 4.56 -1.27
N VAL A 114 14.33 5.56 -2.14
CA VAL A 114 13.07 6.14 -2.63
C VAL A 114 12.84 5.65 -4.05
N LEU A 115 11.66 5.09 -4.29
CA LEU A 115 11.20 4.63 -5.60
C LEU A 115 10.02 5.48 -6.03
N LYS A 116 10.04 6.01 -7.26
CA LYS A 116 8.97 6.86 -7.77
C LYS A 116 8.48 6.38 -9.12
N SER A 117 7.17 6.38 -9.30
CA SER A 117 6.56 5.98 -10.57
C SER A 117 6.87 6.96 -11.70
N ASN A 118 7.13 8.22 -11.38
CA ASN A 118 7.47 9.27 -12.35
C ASN A 118 8.98 9.53 -12.49
N ASP A 119 9.84 8.66 -11.94
CA ASP A 119 11.30 8.77 -12.07
C ASP A 119 11.84 7.61 -12.94
N PRO A 120 12.36 7.88 -14.14
CA PRO A 120 12.93 6.87 -15.04
C PRO A 120 14.02 5.98 -14.42
N ALA A 121 14.69 6.45 -13.35
CA ALA A 121 15.77 5.73 -12.70
C ALA A 121 15.27 4.68 -11.69
N THR A 122 14.02 4.78 -11.22
CA THR A 122 13.49 3.93 -10.14
C THR A 122 12.16 3.27 -10.46
N SER A 123 11.45 3.76 -11.47
CA SER A 123 10.16 3.24 -11.93
C SER A 123 10.20 1.79 -12.41
N ASN A 124 11.35 1.30 -12.87
CA ASN A 124 11.55 -0.11 -13.23
C ASN A 124 11.51 -1.06 -12.02
N ARG A 125 11.28 -0.56 -10.80
CA ARG A 125 10.97 -1.41 -9.63
C ARG A 125 9.46 -1.62 -9.44
N LEU A 126 8.65 -1.06 -10.32
CA LEU A 126 7.20 -1.24 -10.33
C LEU A 126 6.83 -2.37 -11.29
N TYR A 127 5.87 -3.18 -10.86
CA TYR A 127 5.24 -4.24 -11.64
C TYR A 127 3.79 -3.83 -11.84
N ILE A 128 3.42 -3.61 -13.11
CA ILE A 128 2.09 -3.13 -13.50
C ILE A 128 1.71 -3.89 -14.76
N GLY A 129 0.47 -4.35 -14.84
CA GLY A 129 -0.01 -5.03 -16.01
C GLY A 129 -1.52 -5.04 -16.14
N THR A 130 -2.02 -6.07 -16.81
CA THR A 130 -3.41 -6.15 -17.25
C THR A 130 -4.24 -7.11 -16.41
N SER A 131 -3.61 -7.91 -15.54
CA SER A 131 -4.27 -8.83 -14.62
C SER A 131 -3.37 -9.21 -13.45
N ALA A 132 -3.94 -9.79 -12.39
CA ALA A 132 -3.23 -10.23 -11.19
C ALA A 132 -2.12 -11.27 -11.45
N THR A 133 -2.13 -11.94 -12.61
CA THR A 133 -1.13 -12.95 -12.99
C THR A 133 -0.19 -12.47 -14.08
N ASN A 134 -0.38 -11.25 -14.60
CA ASN A 134 0.42 -10.69 -15.67
C ASN A 134 0.75 -9.23 -15.37
N THR A 135 1.74 -9.04 -14.50
CA THR A 135 2.24 -7.74 -14.02
C THR A 135 3.72 -7.60 -14.40
N PRO A 136 4.06 -7.33 -15.67
CA PRO A 136 5.44 -7.20 -16.09
C PRO A 136 6.14 -6.03 -15.39
N GLU A 137 7.46 -6.13 -15.29
CA GLU A 137 8.31 -5.02 -14.82
C GLU A 137 8.25 -3.86 -15.83
N VAL A 138 8.21 -2.64 -15.31
CA VAL A 138 8.30 -1.44 -16.13
C VAL A 138 9.68 -1.37 -16.78
N ALA A 139 9.73 -1.14 -18.09
CA ALA A 139 10.99 -1.03 -18.82
C ALA A 139 11.90 0.08 -18.25
N THR A 140 13.19 -0.21 -18.13
CA THR A 140 14.21 0.74 -17.67
C THR A 140 14.16 2.05 -18.47
N GLY A 141 14.20 3.19 -17.76
CA GLY A 141 14.16 4.52 -18.37
C GLY A 141 12.75 5.00 -18.75
N LYS A 142 11.69 4.27 -18.39
CA LYS A 142 10.29 4.66 -18.63
C LYS A 142 9.59 5.03 -17.34
N THR A 143 8.78 6.08 -17.35
CA THR A 143 7.90 6.41 -16.23
C THR A 143 6.58 5.68 -16.35
N VAL A 144 5.88 5.56 -15.23
CA VAL A 144 4.51 5.07 -15.14
C VAL A 144 3.59 6.26 -14.94
N ASN A 145 2.69 6.46 -15.90
CA ASN A 145 1.51 7.28 -15.68
C ASN A 145 0.44 6.43 -15.00
N ILE A 146 0.12 6.76 -13.75
CA ILE A 146 -0.80 5.97 -12.94
C ILE A 146 -2.25 6.02 -13.46
N PHE A 147 -2.63 7.07 -14.21
CA PHE A 147 -3.97 7.17 -14.80
C PHE A 147 -4.17 6.18 -15.94
N THR A 148 -3.11 5.88 -16.70
CA THR A 148 -3.18 4.88 -17.77
C THR A 148 -2.95 3.46 -17.24
N ALA A 149 -2.25 3.33 -16.12
CA ALA A 149 -2.03 2.04 -15.45
C ALA A 149 -3.31 1.50 -14.79
N VAL A 150 -4.17 2.40 -14.29
CA VAL A 150 -5.43 2.04 -13.62
C VAL A 150 -6.58 2.77 -14.30
N PRO A 151 -7.24 2.17 -15.31
CA PRO A 151 -8.39 2.77 -15.95
C PRO A 151 -9.47 3.12 -14.93
N CYS A 152 -10.12 4.26 -15.13
CA CYS A 152 -11.19 4.71 -14.23
C CYS A 152 -12.28 3.65 -14.10
N GLY A 153 -12.64 3.30 -12.86
CA GLY A 153 -13.67 2.30 -12.56
C GLY A 153 -13.22 0.84 -12.73
N GLN A 154 -11.92 0.58 -12.98
CA GLN A 154 -11.35 -0.77 -13.02
C GLN A 154 -10.26 -0.92 -11.96
N PRO A 155 -10.09 -2.13 -11.38
CA PRO A 155 -8.92 -2.43 -10.57
C PRO A 155 -7.64 -2.27 -11.39
N GLY A 156 -6.60 -1.72 -10.75
CA GLY A 156 -5.24 -1.78 -11.27
C GLY A 156 -4.60 -3.12 -10.96
N TYR A 157 -3.71 -3.58 -11.82
CA TYR A 157 -2.92 -4.80 -11.62
C TYR A 157 -1.44 -4.51 -11.79
#